data_AF-A0A060BXM2-F1
#
_entry.id   AF-A0A060BXM2-F1
#
_cell.length_a   1.000
_cell.length_b   1.000
_cell.length_c   1.000
_cell.angle_alpha   90.00
_cell.angle_beta   90.00
_cell.angle_gamma   90.00
#
_symmetry.space_group_name_H-M   'P 1'
#
loop_
_entity.id
_entity.type
_entity.pdbx_description
1 polymer ?
#
loop_
_entity_poly.entity_id
_entity_poly.type
_entity_poly.pdbx_seq_one_letter_code
_entity_poly.pdbx_strand_id
1 'polypeptide(L)' 'MVDITHDPRWGRTSEGFGEDPFLVSEAARASVRGFQGNSLAAPDSIMASVKHFALYGAVEGGRDYNTVDMSPLRMYQTYL' A
#
# COMPACT_ATOMS: atom_id res chain seq x y z
N MET A 1 0.86 5.32 -0.49
CA MET A 1 -0.01 4.21 -0.91
C MET A 1 0.85 2.97 -0.79
N VAL A 2 0.33 1.87 -0.23
CA VAL A 2 1.11 0.65 0.08
C VAL A 2 0.40 -0.60 -0.41
N ASP A 3 -0.50 -0.45 -1.39
CA ASP A 3 -1.21 -1.60 -1.95
C ASP A 3 -0.22 -2.42 -2.77
N ILE A 4 -0.19 -3.73 -2.51
CA ILE A 4 0.61 -4.68 -3.30
C ILE A 4 -0.07 -4.89 -4.64
N THR A 5 0.71 -4.83 -5.71
CA THR A 5 0.18 -4.90 -7.08
C THR A 5 0.85 -6.00 -7.88
N HIS A 6 0.03 -6.89 -8.44
CA HIS A 6 0.47 -7.98 -9.34
C HIS A 6 -0.06 -7.82 -10.76
N ASP A 7 -0.78 -6.72 -11.05
CA ASP A 7 -1.39 -6.47 -12.35
C ASP A 7 -0.89 -5.14 -12.95
N PRO A 8 0.03 -5.18 -13.93
CA PRO A 8 0.59 -3.97 -14.54
C PRO A 8 -0.43 -3.17 -15.35
N ARG A 9 -1.63 -3.71 -15.61
CA ARG A 9 -2.71 -2.97 -16.29
C ARG A 9 -3.35 -1.91 -15.41
N TRP A 10 -3.24 -2.04 -14.08
CA TRP A 10 -3.82 -1.07 -13.15
C TRP A 10 -2.98 0.22 -13.12
N GLY A 11 -3.61 1.34 -13.48
CA GLY A 11 -2.91 2.63 -13.60
C GLY A 11 -2.30 3.16 -12.30
N ARG A 12 -2.79 2.67 -11.14
CA ARG A 12 -2.30 3.10 -9.82
C ARG A 12 -1.09 2.30 -9.31
N THR A 13 -0.58 1.37 -10.12
CA THR A 13 0.72 0.71 -9.86
C THR A 13 1.85 1.70 -9.65
N SER A 14 1.78 2.87 -10.30
CA SER A 14 2.74 3.98 -10.14
C SER A 14 2.75 4.62 -8.74
N GLU A 15 1.71 4.44 -7.92
CA GLU A 15 1.61 5.04 -6.58
C GLU A 15 2.23 4.16 -5.48
N GLY A 16 2.46 2.88 -5.76
CA GLY A 16 2.91 1.88 -4.81
C GLY A 16 4.39 1.56 -4.91
N PHE A 17 4.80 0.49 -4.23
CA PHE A 17 6.19 0.04 -4.17
C PHE A 17 6.42 -1.34 -4.83
N GLY A 18 5.45 -1.79 -5.63
CA GLY A 18 5.56 -3.02 -6.42
C GLY A 18 4.83 -4.22 -5.81
N GLU A 19 5.40 -5.40 -6.00
CA GLU A 19 4.74 -6.70 -5.80
C GLU A 19 5.14 -7.47 -4.55
N ASP A 20 6.25 -7.07 -3.90
CA ASP A 20 6.86 -7.84 -2.80
C ASP A 20 6.40 -7.32 -1.42
N PRO A 21 5.78 -8.18 -0.58
CA PRO A 21 5.29 -7.76 0.74
C PRO A 21 6.38 -7.23 1.68
N PHE A 22 7.59 -7.79 1.61
CA PHE A 22 8.69 -7.37 2.48
C PHE A 22 9.16 -5.97 2.12
N LEU A 23 9.48 -5.73 0.84
CA LEU A 23 9.90 -4.43 0.34
C LEU A 23 8.83 -3.36 0.58
N VAL A 24 7.57 -3.66 0.26
CA VAL A 24 6.45 -2.71 0.47
C VAL A 24 6.31 -2.36 1.94
N SER A 25 6.47 -3.33 2.86
CA SER A 25 6.43 -3.09 4.31
C SER A 25 7.58 -2.21 4.80
N GLU A 26 8.79 -2.42 4.30
CA GLU A 26 9.94 -1.57 4.65
C GLU A 26 9.79 -0.15 4.11
N ALA A 27 9.30 0.01 2.87
CA ALA A 27 9.00 1.31 2.28
C ALA A 27 7.87 2.04 3.03
N ALA A 28 6.83 1.32 3.45
CA ALA A 28 5.75 1.86 4.29
C ALA A 28 6.30 2.40 5.62
N ARG A 29 7.14 1.61 6.30
CA ARG A 29 7.80 2.01 7.55
C ARG A 29 8.65 3.27 7.36
N ALA A 30 9.47 3.30 6.31
CA ALA A 30 10.32 4.44 5.99
C ALA A 30 9.48 5.70 5.70
N SER A 31 8.42 5.57 4.91
CA SER A 31 7.52 6.68 4.55
C SER A 31 6.85 7.29 5.78
N VAL A 32 6.24 6.47 6.64
CA VAL A 32 5.56 6.94 7.85
C VAL A 32 6.53 7.64 8.81
N ARG A 33 7.72 7.05 9.03
CA ARG A 33 8.75 7.67 9.87
C ARG A 33 9.28 8.98 9.28
N GLY A 34 9.45 9.03 7.97
CA GLY A 34 9.91 10.23 7.26
C GLY A 34 8.91 11.39 7.38
N PHE A 35 7.62 11.13 7.22
CA PHE A 35 6.59 12.17 7.34
C PHE A 35 6.36 12.63 8.78
N GLN A 36 6.35 11.70 9.75
CA GLN A 36 5.91 11.99 11.12
C GLN A 36 7.06 12.33 12.09
N GLY A 37 8.31 12.10 11.69
CA GLY A 37 9.49 12.36 12.51
C GLY A 37 9.46 11.65 13.87
N ASN A 38 10.12 12.26 14.86
CA ASN A 38 10.13 11.78 16.25
C ASN A 38 8.96 12.32 17.08
N SER A 39 8.25 13.33 16.59
CA SER A 39 7.10 13.95 17.26
C SER A 39 6.16 14.56 16.23
N LEU A 40 4.87 14.23 16.33
CA LEU A 40 3.81 14.83 15.51
C LEU A 40 3.53 16.31 15.86
N ALA A 41 4.02 16.78 17.00
CA ALA A 41 3.92 18.18 17.39
C ALA A 41 5.08 19.03 16.86
N ALA A 42 6.07 18.42 16.22
CA ALA A 42 7.19 19.16 15.63
C ALA A 42 6.69 19.99 14.43
N PRO A 43 7.21 21.21 14.22
CA PRO A 43 6.72 22.13 13.19
C PRO A 43 7.00 21.65 11.75
N ASP A 44 7.89 20.68 11.58
CA ASP A 44 8.30 20.07 10.32
C ASP A 44 7.71 18.66 10.09
N SER A 45 6.87 18.18 11.02
CA SER A 45 6.18 16.89 10.89
C SER A 45 4.78 17.05 10.31
N ILE A 46 4.35 16.06 9.52
CA ILE A 46 2.96 15.92 9.07
C ILE A 46 2.42 14.53 9.40
N MET A 47 1.13 14.42 9.73
CA MET A 47 0.49 13.12 9.98
C MET A 47 0.40 12.33 8.68
N ALA A 48 0.87 11.08 8.70
CA ALA A 48 0.73 10.17 7.57
C ALA A 48 -0.63 9.46 7.62
N SER A 49 -1.30 9.37 6.48
CA SER A 49 -2.51 8.55 6.31
C SER A 49 -2.21 7.40 5.36
N VAL A 50 -2.11 6.19 5.91
CA VAL A 50 -1.85 4.98 5.12
C VAL A 50 -3.08 4.63 4.28
N LYS A 51 -2.87 4.24 3.02
CA LYS A 51 -3.92 3.94 2.06
C LYS A 51 -3.48 2.88 1.04
N HIS A 52 -4.38 2.12 0.43
CA HIS A 52 -5.84 2.15 0.60
C HIS A 52 -6.27 0.86 1.31
N PHE A 53 -6.64 0.98 2.59
CA PHE A 53 -7.05 -0.19 3.36
C PHE A 53 -8.42 -0.71 2.84
N ALA A 54 -8.51 -1.88 2.20
CA ALA A 54 -7.42 -2.83 1.89
C ALA A 54 -7.56 -3.47 0.51
N LEU A 55 -6.50 -4.19 0.09
CA LEU A 55 -6.45 -5.11 -1.06
C LEU A 55 -6.65 -4.46 -2.44
N TYR A 56 -6.67 -3.14 -2.51
CA TYR A 56 -7.09 -2.40 -3.71
C TYR A 56 -6.22 -2.66 -4.95
N GLY A 57 -4.95 -3.05 -4.77
CA GLY A 57 -4.07 -3.44 -5.87
C GLY A 57 -4.42 -4.78 -6.55
N ALA A 58 -5.37 -5.55 -6.01
CA ALA A 58 -5.81 -6.84 -6.54
C ALA A 58 -7.09 -6.75 -7.41
N VAL A 59 -7.40 -5.57 -7.96
CA VAL A 59 -8.58 -5.36 -8.81
C VAL A 59 -8.60 -6.31 -10.01
N GLU A 60 -9.74 -6.95 -10.24
CA GLU A 60 -9.89 -7.91 -11.31
C GLU A 60 -9.71 -7.26 -12.69
N GLY A 61 -8.84 -7.85 -13.51
CA GLY A 61 -8.52 -7.36 -14.85
C GLY A 61 -7.76 -6.04 -14.89
N GLY A 62 -7.21 -5.58 -13.76
CA GLY A 62 -6.48 -4.32 -13.65
C GLY A 62 -7.35 -3.08 -13.88
N ARG A 63 -8.68 -3.23 -13.84
CA ARG A 63 -9.61 -2.12 -14.02
C ARG A 63 -9.80 -1.43 -12.68
N ASP A 64 -9.53 -0.13 -12.66
CA ASP A 64 -9.65 0.62 -11.41
C ASP A 64 -11.06 0.50 -10.81
N TYR A 65 -11.13 0.43 -9.48
CA TYR A 65 -12.35 0.24 -8.68
C TYR A 65 -13.11 -1.08 -8.88
N ASN A 66 -12.57 -2.04 -9.63
CA ASN A 66 -13.25 -3.30 -9.89
C ASN A 66 -13.21 -4.24 -8.66
N THR A 67 -13.91 -5.38 -8.78
CA THR A 67 -13.96 -6.43 -7.76
C THR A 67 -12.58 -6.89 -7.30
N VAL A 68 -12.44 -7.14 -6.00
CA VAL A 68 -11.32 -7.86 -5.40
C VAL A 68 -11.89 -9.09 -4.68
N ASP A 69 -11.30 -10.25 -4.92
CA ASP A 69 -11.63 -11.50 -4.23
C ASP A 69 -10.36 -12.31 -3.99
N MET A 70 -10.20 -12.84 -2.77
CA MET A 70 -9.11 -13.75 -2.43
C MET A 70 -9.39 -14.51 -1.13
N SER A 71 -8.65 -15.61 -0.92
CA SER A 71 -8.71 -16.35 0.35
C SER A 71 -8.09 -15.54 1.50
N PRO A 72 -8.55 -15.76 2.75
CA PRO A 72 -7.93 -15.14 3.92
C PRO A 72 -6.43 -15.45 4.05
N LEU A 73 -5.99 -16.64 3.63
CA LEU A 73 -4.58 -17.02 3.65
C LEU A 73 -3.74 -16.09 2.74
N ARG A 74 -4.18 -15.87 1.50
CA ARG A 74 -3.48 -14.95 0.57
C ARG A 74 -3.53 -13.52 1.10
N MET A 75 -4.66 -13.10 1.67
CA MET A 75 -4.83 -11.78 2.27
C MET A 75 -3.75 -11.51 3.33
N TYR A 76 -3.62 -12.39 4.33
CA TYR A 76 -2.66 -12.19 5.43
C TYR A 76 -1.20 -12.46 5.07
N GLN A 77 -0.93 -13.32 4.08
CA GLN A 77 0.46 -13.64 3.72
C GLN A 77 1.06 -12.67 2.69
N THR A 78 0.20 -12.01 1.90
CA THR A 78 0.65 -11.29 0.71
C THR A 78 0.10 -9.87 0.60
N TYR A 79 -1.00 -9.48 1.24
CA TYR A 79 -1.62 -8.16 1.02
C TYR A 79 -1.82 -7.31 2.29
N LEU A 80 -1.63 -7.88 3.48
CA LEU A 80 -1.69 -7.22 4.80
C LEU A 80 -0.38 -7.43 5.56
#